data_AF-Q8A2C2-F1
#
_entry.id   AF-Q8A2C2-F1
#
_cell.length_a   1.000
_cell.length_b   1.000
_cell.length_c   1.000
_cell.angle_alpha   90.00
_cell.angle_beta   90.00
_cell.angle_gamma   90.00
#
_symmetry.space_group_name_H-M   'P 1'
#
loop_
_entity.id
_entity.type
_entity.pdbx_description
1 polymer ?
#
loop_
_entity_poly.entity_id
_entity_poly.type
_entity_poly.pdbx_seq_one_letter_code
_entity_poly.pdbx_strand_id
1 'polypeptide(L)'
;MDTEYVTLKNLEVLDKWVKTSRNQYKGTIRRSVWLSEAGTCSPSYEDDDLQDQAAGFAYGWKKINNLDGINGIQWHSWFDHLGDGACLGLRKYADAPHNGEAKPVWTTYQKADTDEEDDYFEQYLSRIGIDSWEGIIQDIP
;
A
#
# COMPACT_ATOMS: atom_id res chain seq x y z
N MET A 1 16.52 6.17 -1.14
CA MET A 1 16.38 4.72 -1.34
C MET A 1 17.32 3.90 -0.45
N ASP A 2 18.31 4.50 0.24
CA ASP A 2 19.05 3.81 1.30
C ASP A 2 18.16 3.62 2.53
N THR A 3 17.55 2.44 2.61
CA THR A 3 16.79 1.97 3.77
C THR A 3 17.06 0.48 3.93
N GLU A 4 17.12 0.01 5.18
CA GLU A 4 17.24 -1.41 5.49
C GLU A 4 15.95 -2.19 5.21
N TYR A 5 14.83 -1.49 4.98
CA TYR A 5 13.51 -2.09 4.87
C TYR A 5 12.92 -1.96 3.46
N VAL A 6 12.19 -3.00 3.04
CA VAL A 6 11.30 -2.92 1.89
C VAL A 6 9.94 -2.45 2.37
N THR A 7 9.43 -1.38 1.76
CA THR A 7 8.16 -0.72 2.05
C THR A 7 7.41 -0.46 0.75
N LEU A 8 6.18 0.04 0.83
CA LEU A 8 5.44 0.50 -0.34
C LEU A 8 6.20 1.59 -1.13
N LYS A 9 7.15 2.31 -0.52
CA LYS A 9 7.93 3.34 -1.20
C LYS A 9 8.96 2.81 -2.19
N ASN A 10 9.47 1.60 -2.00
CA ASN A 10 10.59 1.02 -2.75
C ASN A 10 10.33 -0.44 -3.21
N LEU A 11 9.07 -0.77 -3.54
CA LEU A 11 8.69 -2.11 -3.98
C LEU A 11 9.43 -2.60 -5.24
N GLU A 12 9.99 -1.68 -6.03
CA GLU A 12 10.84 -1.99 -7.18
C GLU A 12 12.05 -2.84 -6.81
N VAL A 13 12.55 -2.73 -5.57
CA VAL A 13 13.63 -3.58 -5.06
C VAL A 13 13.20 -5.04 -5.02
N LEU A 14 11.98 -5.30 -4.53
CA LEU A 14 11.43 -6.65 -4.43
C LEU A 14 11.07 -7.21 -5.82
N ASP A 15 10.51 -6.37 -6.68
CA ASP A 15 10.22 -6.67 -8.08
C ASP A 15 11.50 -7.05 -8.86
N LYS A 16 12.57 -6.25 -8.76
CA LYS A 16 13.88 -6.58 -9.34
C LYS A 16 14.44 -7.87 -8.75
N TRP A 17 14.34 -8.04 -7.42
CA TRP A 17 14.85 -9.22 -6.73
C TRP A 17 14.20 -10.51 -7.25
N VAL A 18 12.87 -10.55 -7.39
CA VAL A 18 12.16 -11.76 -7.84
C VAL A 18 12.45 -12.08 -9.33
N LYS A 19 12.75 -11.05 -10.14
CA LYS A 19 13.13 -11.20 -11.55
C LYS A 19 14.59 -11.61 -11.77
N THR A 20 15.45 -11.51 -10.76
CA THR A 20 16.85 -11.91 -10.87
C THR A 20 16.97 -13.44 -10.89
N SER A 21 17.53 -14.04 -11.94
CA SER A 21 17.60 -15.50 -12.13
C SER A 21 18.12 -16.25 -10.91
N ARG A 22 19.14 -15.74 -10.21
CA ARG A 22 19.69 -16.40 -9.02
C ARG A 22 18.66 -16.61 -7.88
N ASN A 23 17.62 -15.80 -7.84
CA ASN A 23 16.54 -15.85 -6.85
C ASN A 23 15.32 -16.66 -7.35
N GLN A 24 15.31 -17.03 -8.63
CA GLN A 24 14.25 -17.85 -9.24
C GLN A 24 14.45 -19.33 -8.92
N TYR A 25 13.37 -20.10 -8.94
CA TYR A 25 13.46 -21.55 -8.84
C TYR A 25 14.17 -22.11 -10.09
N LYS A 26 15.28 -22.83 -9.86
CA LYS A 26 16.17 -23.35 -10.92
C LYS A 26 16.69 -22.30 -11.91
N GLY A 27 16.70 -21.01 -11.54
CA GLY A 27 17.19 -19.96 -12.43
C GLY A 27 16.20 -19.46 -13.47
N THR A 28 14.99 -20.06 -13.57
CA THR A 28 14.08 -19.84 -14.69
C THR A 28 12.62 -19.64 -14.31
N ILE A 29 12.19 -20.11 -13.13
CA ILE A 29 10.80 -20.00 -12.69
C ILE A 29 10.72 -18.94 -11.61
N ARG A 30 10.12 -17.80 -11.95
CA ARG A 30 9.77 -16.73 -11.01
C ARG A 30 8.78 -17.26 -9.97
N ARG A 31 9.08 -17.02 -8.69
CA ARG A 31 8.14 -17.33 -7.59
C ARG A 31 7.10 -16.22 -7.48
N SER A 32 5.89 -16.56 -7.04
CA SER A 32 4.87 -15.55 -6.78
C SER A 32 5.22 -14.75 -5.52
N VAL A 33 5.03 -13.45 -5.56
CA VAL A 33 5.24 -12.55 -4.42
C VAL A 33 3.90 -11.96 -4.02
N TRP A 34 3.46 -12.28 -2.81
CA TRP A 34 2.24 -11.75 -2.23
C TRP A 34 2.61 -10.91 -1.01
N LEU A 35 2.11 -9.68 -0.94
CA LEU A 35 2.22 -8.85 0.24
C LEU A 35 1.10 -9.26 1.21
N SER A 36 1.31 -10.34 1.94
CA SER A 36 0.25 -11.04 2.70
C SER A 36 -0.24 -10.28 3.93
N GLU A 37 0.60 -9.42 4.51
CA GLU A 37 0.28 -8.57 5.66
C GLU A 37 0.94 -7.21 5.45
N ALA A 38 0.37 -6.40 4.55
CA ALA A 38 0.89 -5.07 4.24
C ALA A 38 -0.21 -4.04 4.31
N GLY A 39 0.17 -2.81 4.67
CA GLY A 39 -0.72 -1.68 4.75
C GLY A 39 0.01 -0.45 5.23
N THR A 40 -0.72 0.65 5.33
CA THR A 40 -0.29 1.87 6.00
C THR A 40 -1.11 2.06 7.26
N CYS A 41 -0.51 2.65 8.28
CA CYS A 41 -1.19 2.94 9.54
C CYS A 41 -1.51 4.42 9.66
N SER A 42 -2.47 4.74 10.53
CA SER A 42 -2.75 6.08 11.02
C SER A 42 -2.23 6.20 12.46
N PRO A 43 -1.25 7.07 12.78
CA PRO A 43 -0.75 7.22 14.16
C PRO A 43 -1.83 7.66 15.17
N SER A 44 -2.84 8.40 14.69
CA SER A 44 -4.04 8.78 15.43
C SER A 44 -5.31 8.66 14.56
N TYR A 45 -6.44 9.16 15.07
CA TYR A 45 -7.69 9.31 14.32
C TYR A 45 -7.98 10.77 13.94
N GLU A 46 -6.97 11.64 14.01
CA GLU A 46 -7.07 12.96 13.41
C GLU A 46 -7.15 12.83 11.88
N ASP A 47 -7.86 13.76 11.24
CA ASP A 47 -8.13 13.68 9.80
C ASP A 47 -6.83 13.60 8.98
N ASP A 48 -5.80 14.34 9.38
CA ASP A 48 -4.53 14.35 8.65
C ASP A 48 -3.84 12.97 8.64
N ASP A 49 -3.79 12.29 9.78
CA ASP A 49 -3.22 10.94 9.88
C ASP A 49 -4.04 9.89 9.12
N LEU A 50 -5.38 10.05 9.12
CA LEU A 50 -6.29 9.18 8.39
C LEU A 50 -6.18 9.34 6.88
N GLN A 51 -5.96 10.58 6.41
CA GLN A 51 -5.74 10.88 5.00
C GLN A 51 -4.34 10.44 4.54
N ASP A 52 -3.31 10.53 5.40
CA ASP A 52 -1.99 9.97 5.13
C ASP A 52 -2.03 8.45 4.96
N GLN A 53 -2.82 7.76 5.80
CA GLN A 53 -3.08 6.33 5.62
C GLN A 53 -3.67 6.04 4.24
N ALA A 54 -4.74 6.78 3.86
CA ALA A 54 -5.42 6.62 2.58
C ALA A 54 -4.52 6.93 1.37
N ALA A 55 -3.75 8.01 1.43
CA ALA A 55 -2.79 8.40 0.41
C ALA A 55 -1.67 7.36 0.25
N GLY A 56 -1.19 6.82 1.37
CA GLY A 56 -0.19 5.76 1.37
C GLY A 56 -0.70 4.46 0.72
N PHE A 57 -1.98 4.10 0.92
CA PHE A 57 -2.60 3.01 0.19
C PHE A 57 -2.68 3.30 -1.31
N ALA A 58 -3.18 4.48 -1.70
CA ALA A 58 -3.29 4.86 -3.12
C ALA A 58 -1.93 4.78 -3.83
N TYR A 59 -0.89 5.31 -3.20
CA TYR A 59 0.48 5.24 -3.72
C TYR A 59 0.97 3.79 -3.85
N GLY A 60 0.83 2.98 -2.81
CA GLY A 60 1.22 1.57 -2.83
C GLY A 60 0.48 0.77 -3.91
N TRP A 61 -0.83 1.00 -4.04
CA TRP A 61 -1.69 0.36 -5.04
C TRP A 61 -1.24 0.68 -6.47
N LYS A 62 -1.03 1.97 -6.77
CA LYS A 62 -0.52 2.41 -8.08
C LYS A 62 0.83 1.78 -8.40
N LYS A 63 1.73 1.62 -7.43
CA LYS A 63 3.00 0.94 -7.65
C LYS A 63 2.82 -0.55 -7.91
N ILE A 64 2.00 -1.25 -7.12
CA ILE A 64 1.74 -2.69 -7.29
C ILE A 64 1.21 -2.98 -8.70
N ASN A 65 0.27 -2.17 -9.21
CA ASN A 65 -0.28 -2.34 -10.56
C ASN A 65 0.75 -2.13 -11.69
N ASN A 66 1.83 -1.38 -11.43
CA ASN A 66 2.89 -1.15 -12.39
C ASN A 66 4.09 -2.12 -12.23
N LEU A 67 4.07 -3.02 -11.23
CA LEU A 67 5.17 -3.93 -10.93
C LEU A 67 4.75 -5.39 -11.16
N ASP A 68 5.12 -5.92 -12.32
CA ASP A 68 4.75 -7.27 -12.77
C ASP A 68 5.28 -8.40 -11.88
N GLY A 69 6.33 -8.16 -11.09
CA GLY A 69 6.90 -9.08 -10.10
C GLY A 69 6.05 -9.27 -8.85
N ILE A 70 5.11 -8.37 -8.56
CA ILE A 70 4.22 -8.44 -7.39
C ILE A 70 2.87 -8.99 -7.85
N ASN A 71 2.38 -10.05 -7.18
CA ASN A 71 1.14 -10.72 -7.56
C ASN A 71 -0.11 -10.19 -6.88
N GLY A 72 0.06 -9.46 -5.78
CA GLY A 72 -1.05 -8.86 -5.07
C GLY A 72 -0.70 -8.46 -3.65
N ILE A 73 -1.64 -7.78 -3.04
CA ILE A 73 -1.61 -7.36 -1.64
C ILE A 73 -2.85 -7.88 -0.93
N GLN A 74 -2.64 -8.44 0.24
CA GLN A 74 -3.68 -8.64 1.23
C GLN A 74 -3.51 -7.54 2.27
N TRP A 75 -4.47 -6.61 2.29
CA TRP A 75 -4.43 -5.51 3.23
C TRP A 75 -4.55 -6.02 4.66
N HIS A 76 -3.60 -5.64 5.50
CA HIS A 76 -3.70 -5.80 6.94
C HIS A 76 -4.01 -4.43 7.52
N SER A 77 -5.17 -4.19 8.16
CA SER A 77 -6.21 -5.15 8.57
C SER A 77 -7.65 -4.64 8.34
N TRP A 78 -8.65 -5.47 8.65
CA TRP A 78 -10.07 -5.12 8.47
C TRP A 78 -10.54 -4.06 9.49
N PHE A 79 -10.20 -4.24 10.77
CA PHE A 79 -10.37 -3.27 11.86
C PHE A 79 -9.02 -3.06 12.54
N ASP A 80 -8.81 -1.89 13.12
CA ASP A 80 -7.71 -1.69 14.06
C ASP A 80 -7.79 -2.71 15.21
N HIS A 81 -6.63 -3.24 15.60
CA HIS A 81 -6.53 -4.26 16.62
C HIS A 81 -5.36 -3.96 17.57
N LEU A 82 -5.62 -4.07 18.89
CA LEU A 82 -4.66 -3.65 19.92
C LEU A 82 -3.36 -4.45 19.90
N GLY A 83 -3.40 -5.69 19.37
CA GLY A 83 -2.22 -6.56 19.25
C GLY A 83 -1.24 -6.14 18.15
N ASP A 84 -1.64 -5.25 17.24
CA ASP A 84 -0.86 -4.95 16.03
C ASP A 84 0.20 -3.87 16.28
N GLY A 85 0.09 -3.13 17.40
CA GLY A 85 1.01 -2.04 17.74
C GLY A 85 0.89 -0.79 16.84
N ALA A 86 0.01 -0.82 15.84
CA ALA A 86 -0.30 0.29 14.94
C ALA A 86 -1.76 0.21 14.46
N CYS A 87 -2.36 1.35 14.13
CA CYS A 87 -3.74 1.39 13.61
C CYS A 87 -3.75 1.20 12.08
N LEU A 88 -3.71 -0.06 11.65
CA LEU A 88 -3.63 -0.48 10.24
C LEU A 88 -4.99 -0.75 9.59
N GLY A 89 -6.06 -0.76 10.37
CA GLY A 89 -7.39 -1.13 9.94
C GLY A 89 -7.92 -0.23 8.82
N LEU A 90 -8.71 -0.81 7.91
CA LEU A 90 -9.61 -0.05 7.04
C LEU A 90 -10.72 0.64 7.85
N ARG A 91 -10.98 0.12 9.06
CA ARG A 91 -11.93 0.62 10.03
C ARG A 91 -11.23 0.86 11.36
N LYS A 92 -11.76 1.80 12.14
CA LYS A 92 -11.35 2.02 13.53
C LYS A 92 -11.62 0.79 14.39
N TYR A 93 -11.20 0.81 15.66
CA TYR A 93 -11.51 -0.25 16.62
C TYR A 93 -13.00 -0.63 16.60
N ALA A 94 -13.29 -1.94 16.67
CA ALA A 94 -14.65 -2.47 16.56
C ALA A 94 -15.49 -2.20 17.83
N ASP A 95 -14.84 -1.99 18.96
CA ASP A 95 -15.45 -1.65 20.25
C ASP A 95 -15.77 -0.16 20.39
N ALA A 96 -16.56 0.16 21.41
CA ALA A 96 -16.89 1.54 21.75
C ALA A 96 -15.62 2.31 22.18
N PRO A 97 -15.49 3.60 21.82
CA PRO A 97 -16.53 4.46 21.25
C PRO A 97 -16.62 4.43 19.71
N HIS A 98 -15.68 3.78 19.03
CA HIS A 98 -15.54 3.88 17.57
C HIS A 98 -16.49 2.98 16.79
N ASN A 99 -16.88 1.84 17.36
CA ASN A 99 -17.88 0.93 16.81
C ASN A 99 -17.60 0.55 15.33
N GLY A 100 -16.31 0.41 14.95
CA GLY A 100 -15.93 -0.01 13.61
C GLY A 100 -16.18 1.02 12.51
N GLU A 101 -16.23 2.30 12.84
CA GLU A 101 -16.33 3.41 11.88
C GLU A 101 -15.29 3.25 10.76
N ALA A 102 -15.75 3.43 9.51
CA ALA A 102 -14.86 3.35 8.35
C ALA A 102 -13.88 4.53 8.35
N LYS A 103 -12.61 4.24 8.07
CA LYS A 103 -11.60 5.27 7.83
C LYS A 103 -11.65 5.71 6.36
N PRO A 104 -11.08 6.87 5.99
CA PRO A 104 -10.96 7.29 4.59
C PRO A 104 -10.34 6.22 3.67
N VAL A 105 -9.32 5.49 4.16
CA VAL A 105 -8.66 4.41 3.41
C VAL A 105 -9.62 3.29 3.00
N TRP A 106 -10.73 3.05 3.72
CA TRP A 106 -11.77 2.12 3.30
C TRP A 106 -12.36 2.52 1.95
N THR A 107 -12.74 3.78 1.80
CA THR A 107 -13.32 4.30 0.55
C THR A 107 -12.28 4.24 -0.57
N THR A 108 -11.03 4.62 -0.30
CA THR A 108 -9.93 4.51 -1.27
C THR A 108 -9.74 3.07 -1.73
N TYR A 109 -9.78 2.11 -0.81
CA TYR A 109 -9.70 0.68 -1.13
C TYR A 109 -10.86 0.22 -2.02
N GLN A 110 -12.08 0.74 -1.80
CA GLN A 110 -13.23 0.41 -2.65
C GLN A 110 -13.13 0.98 -4.07
N LYS A 111 -12.36 2.06 -4.28
CA LYS A 111 -12.16 2.67 -5.61
C LYS A 111 -11.02 2.05 -6.40
N ALA A 112 -10.14 1.30 -5.74
CA ALA A 112 -9.07 0.57 -6.40
C ALA A 112 -9.62 -0.44 -7.43
N ASP A 113 -9.00 -0.49 -8.61
CA ASP A 113 -9.37 -1.28 -9.80
C ASP A 113 -10.76 -0.96 -10.37
N THR A 114 -11.25 0.27 -10.17
CA THR A 114 -12.53 0.73 -10.73
C THR A 114 -12.31 1.87 -11.71
N ASP A 115 -13.31 2.14 -12.56
CA ASP A 115 -13.30 3.27 -13.50
C ASP A 115 -13.20 4.64 -12.79
N GLU A 116 -13.43 4.70 -11.49
CA GLU A 116 -13.34 5.92 -10.66
C GLU A 116 -11.99 6.05 -9.93
N GLU A 117 -11.07 5.08 -10.10
CA GLU A 117 -9.80 5.04 -9.36
C GLU A 117 -8.97 6.31 -9.58
N ASP A 118 -8.72 6.68 -10.84
CA ASP A 118 -7.83 7.80 -11.18
C ASP A 118 -8.37 9.13 -10.65
N ASP A 119 -9.64 9.42 -10.93
CA ASP A 119 -10.33 10.63 -10.48
C ASP A 119 -10.36 10.73 -8.94
N TYR A 120 -10.65 9.61 -8.26
CA TYR A 120 -10.67 9.61 -6.80
C TYR A 120 -9.26 9.74 -6.22
N PHE A 121 -8.26 9.10 -6.82
CA PHE A 121 -6.90 9.06 -6.29
C PHE A 121 -6.18 10.41 -6.50
N GLU A 122 -6.56 11.21 -7.49
CA GLU A 122 -5.96 12.52 -7.78
C GLU A 122 -5.82 13.43 -6.54
N GLN A 123 -6.79 13.37 -5.62
CA GLN A 123 -6.78 14.14 -4.37
C GLN A 123 -5.55 13.88 -3.48
N TYR A 124 -4.85 12.76 -3.66
CA TYR A 124 -3.70 12.37 -2.84
C TYR A 124 -2.36 12.82 -3.41
N LEU A 125 -2.29 13.29 -4.66
CA LEU A 125 -1.02 13.66 -5.33
C LEU A 125 -0.23 14.69 -4.51
N SER A 126 -0.86 15.80 -4.14
CA SER A 126 -0.21 16.87 -3.37
C SER A 126 0.21 16.42 -1.96
N ARG A 127 -0.56 15.53 -1.33
CA ARG A 127 -0.24 14.98 0.00
C ARG A 127 0.96 14.04 -0.05
N ILE A 128 1.07 13.24 -1.12
CA ILE A 128 2.22 12.35 -1.37
C ILE A 128 3.46 13.17 -1.77
N GLY A 129 3.27 14.33 -2.40
CA GLY A 129 4.34 15.17 -2.92
C GLY A 129 4.78 14.77 -4.32
N ILE A 130 3.85 14.32 -5.16
CA ILE A 130 4.06 14.00 -6.58
C ILE A 130 3.10 14.81 -7.45
N ASP A 131 3.50 15.12 -8.67
CA ASP A 131 2.67 15.89 -9.61
C ASP A 131 1.77 15.00 -10.48
N SER A 132 2.11 13.71 -10.59
CA SER A 132 1.39 12.73 -11.42
C SER A 132 1.68 11.31 -10.92
N TRP A 133 0.76 10.37 -11.24
CA TRP A 133 0.99 8.92 -11.09
C TRP A 133 1.99 8.38 -12.12
N GLU A 134 2.23 9.10 -13.20
CA GLU A 134 3.30 8.76 -14.15
C GLU A 134 4.67 8.97 -13.50
N GLY A 135 5.61 8.04 -13.72
CA GLY A 135 6.97 8.15 -13.20
C GLY A 135 7.15 7.83 -11.72
N ILE A 136 6.14 7.29 -11.03
CA ILE A 136 6.26 6.86 -9.62
C ILE A 136 7.15 5.62 -9.43
N ILE A 137 7.41 4.88 -10.52
CA ILE A 137 8.32 3.73 -10.52
C ILE A 137 9.75 4.23 -10.72
N GLN A 138 10.61 3.89 -9.78
CA GLN A 138 12.00 4.35 -9.73
C GLN A 138 12.93 3.24 -10.23
N ASP A 139 13.95 3.63 -10.98
CA ASP A 139 15.01 2.71 -11.38
C ASP A 139 15.81 2.25 -10.16
N ILE A 140 15.95 0.94 -10.00
CA ILE A 140 16.81 0.33 -8.99
C ILE A 140 18.16 -0.02 -9.63
N PRO A 141 19.28 0.61 -9.20
CA PRO A 141 20.63 0.31 -9.68
C PRO A 141 20.99 -1.17 -9.54
#